data_AF-A0A1V4QSJ8-F1
#
_entry.id   AF-A0A1V4QSJ8-F1
#
_cell.length_a   1.000
_cell.length_b   1.000
_cell.length_c   1.000
_cell.angle_alpha   90.00
_cell.angle_beta   90.00
_cell.angle_gamma   90.00
#
_symmetry.space_group_name_H-M   'P 1'
#
loop_
_entity.id
_entity.type
_entity.pdbx_description
1 polymer ?
#
loop_
_entity_poly.entity_id
_entity_poly.type
_entity_poly.pdbx_seq_one_letter_code
_entity_poly.pdbx_strand_id
1 'polypeptide(L)'
;MASTDVVEYCGYPDCIKLENEQSRVILGAHGGGRVLEYAWKGENVIYLDPDQNGWKYDPEKSVIDPCGGRLDIGPETVIPKHPELWLGSWTAEEIGPGAARLISAQDAATGVQLIREFQLDDLSSRLTCTQIIRNHSDETRHWCHWGRTLAQGGGICIIPLTAHSRIPLTAHSRFPKKYIMYGPGPVMNYHPNDPNIRVREGYLEIIGTPASPKLGMDSYAGWFAYLMKNDLMFVKR
;
A
#
# COMPACT_ATOMS: atom_id res chain seq x y z
N MET A 1 -21.85 12.09 6.86
CA MET A 1 -21.56 10.82 7.55
C MET A 1 -21.17 9.83 6.48
N ALA A 2 -20.13 9.06 6.71
CA ALA A 2 -19.69 8.04 5.80
C ALA A 2 -20.69 6.87 5.80
N SER A 3 -20.92 6.27 4.63
CA SER A 3 -21.77 5.10 4.43
C SER A 3 -20.93 3.91 3.98
N THR A 4 -21.55 2.73 4.07
CA THR A 4 -21.00 1.46 3.57
C THR A 4 -22.07 0.84 2.67
N ASP A 5 -21.66 0.35 1.51
CA ASP A 5 -22.53 -0.36 0.56
C ASP A 5 -21.78 -1.51 -0.09
N VAL A 6 -22.51 -2.50 -0.62
CA VAL A 6 -21.96 -3.56 -1.48
C VAL A 6 -22.17 -3.19 -2.95
N VAL A 7 -21.12 -3.27 -3.75
CA VAL A 7 -21.15 -2.89 -5.18
C VAL A 7 -20.35 -3.87 -6.05
N GLU A 8 -20.68 -3.90 -7.34
CA GLU A 8 -19.77 -4.44 -8.36
C GLU A 8 -18.77 -3.36 -8.78
N TYR A 9 -17.50 -3.71 -8.92
CA TYR A 9 -16.46 -2.79 -9.37
C TYR A 9 -15.37 -3.50 -10.17
N CYS A 10 -15.03 -3.00 -11.36
CA CYS A 10 -13.97 -3.57 -12.21
C CYS A 10 -14.09 -5.10 -12.44
N GLY A 11 -15.31 -5.61 -12.65
CA GLY A 11 -15.59 -7.03 -12.86
C GLY A 11 -15.51 -7.89 -11.59
N TYR A 12 -15.35 -7.26 -10.42
CA TYR A 12 -15.42 -7.92 -9.12
C TYR A 12 -16.79 -7.69 -8.50
N PRO A 13 -17.57 -8.76 -8.21
CA PRO A 13 -18.81 -8.63 -7.44
C PRO A 13 -18.49 -8.28 -5.98
N ASP A 14 -19.50 -8.04 -5.16
CA ASP A 14 -19.39 -8.03 -3.68
C ASP A 14 -18.22 -7.21 -3.10
N CYS A 15 -17.85 -6.10 -3.76
CA CYS A 15 -16.87 -5.17 -3.24
C CYS A 15 -17.53 -4.26 -2.21
N ILE A 16 -16.80 -3.88 -1.16
CA ILE A 16 -17.32 -2.95 -0.15
C ILE A 16 -16.94 -1.53 -0.55
N LYS A 17 -17.93 -0.69 -0.76
CA LYS A 17 -17.78 0.75 -0.99
C LYS A 17 -17.91 1.48 0.34
N LEU A 18 -16.92 2.29 0.69
CA LEU A 18 -17.00 3.30 1.75
C LEU A 18 -17.09 4.67 1.09
N GLU A 19 -18.06 5.49 1.47
CA GLU A 19 -18.28 6.78 0.78
C GLU A 19 -18.72 7.87 1.76
N ASN A 20 -18.24 9.09 1.55
CA ASN A 20 -18.75 10.30 2.18
C ASN A 20 -18.95 11.39 1.10
N GLU A 21 -19.23 12.63 1.48
CA GLU A 21 -19.48 13.72 0.52
C GLU A 21 -18.34 13.95 -0.49
N GLN A 22 -17.09 13.69 -0.09
CA GLN A 22 -15.91 14.04 -0.88
C GLN A 22 -15.10 12.83 -1.34
N SER A 23 -15.24 11.66 -0.72
CA SER A 23 -14.35 10.54 -0.91
C SER A 23 -15.09 9.23 -1.08
N ARG A 24 -14.53 8.38 -1.95
CA ARG A 24 -15.00 7.02 -2.22
C ARG A 24 -13.82 6.06 -2.14
N VAL A 25 -14.02 4.95 -1.46
CA VAL A 25 -13.04 3.87 -1.32
C VAL A 25 -13.73 2.57 -1.72
N ILE A 26 -13.09 1.79 -2.58
CA ILE A 26 -13.58 0.47 -2.96
C ILE A 26 -12.61 -0.59 -2.44
N LEU A 27 -13.13 -1.54 -1.69
CA LEU A 27 -12.39 -2.64 -1.08
C LEU A 27 -12.76 -3.95 -1.76
N GLY A 28 -11.78 -4.67 -2.28
CA GLY A 28 -11.96 -5.92 -3.02
C GLY A 28 -11.32 -7.11 -2.31
N ALA A 29 -12.13 -8.08 -1.89
CA ALA A 29 -11.65 -9.27 -1.21
C ALA A 29 -11.11 -10.38 -2.14
N HIS A 30 -11.38 -10.28 -3.44
CA HIS A 30 -11.15 -11.33 -4.46
C HIS A 30 -9.70 -11.74 -4.69
N GLY A 31 -8.74 -10.91 -4.28
CA GLY A 31 -7.33 -11.29 -4.36
C GLY A 31 -6.49 -10.55 -3.34
N GLY A 32 -6.32 -11.11 -2.15
CA GLY A 32 -5.46 -10.57 -1.10
C GLY A 32 -5.97 -9.29 -0.44
N GLY A 33 -7.29 -9.06 -0.37
CA GLY A 33 -7.91 -7.94 0.36
C GLY A 33 -7.47 -6.52 -0.05
N ARG A 34 -7.68 -6.14 -1.31
CA ARG A 34 -7.14 -4.90 -1.92
C ARG A 34 -7.97 -3.65 -1.65
N VAL A 35 -7.30 -2.50 -1.67
CA VAL A 35 -7.94 -1.22 -2.00
C VAL A 35 -7.93 -1.09 -3.51
N LEU A 36 -9.10 -1.15 -4.15
CA LEU A 36 -9.25 -1.04 -5.60
C LEU A 36 -9.40 0.43 -6.04
N GLU A 37 -9.99 1.26 -5.18
CA GLU A 37 -10.15 2.69 -5.43
C GLU A 37 -9.93 3.46 -4.13
N TYR A 38 -9.29 4.62 -4.25
CA TYR A 38 -9.31 5.65 -3.22
C TYR A 38 -9.37 7.01 -3.92
N ALA A 39 -10.59 7.55 -3.99
CA ALA A 39 -10.90 8.76 -4.72
C ALA A 39 -11.21 9.93 -3.78
N TRP A 40 -10.83 11.13 -4.21
CA TRP A 40 -11.25 12.40 -3.61
C TRP A 40 -11.78 13.31 -4.70
N LYS A 41 -13.02 13.79 -4.55
CA LYS A 41 -13.76 14.60 -5.52
C LYS A 41 -13.79 13.99 -6.92
N GLY A 42 -13.97 12.67 -6.99
CA GLY A 42 -14.04 11.91 -8.24
C GLY A 42 -12.67 11.48 -8.82
N GLU A 43 -11.56 12.00 -8.28
CA GLU A 43 -10.21 11.68 -8.77
C GLU A 43 -9.60 10.53 -7.96
N ASN A 44 -9.32 9.40 -8.61
CA ASN A 44 -8.78 8.19 -7.98
C ASN A 44 -7.24 8.18 -7.94
N VAL A 45 -6.67 7.86 -6.78
CA VAL A 45 -5.23 7.69 -6.59
C VAL A 45 -4.73 6.32 -7.08
N ILE A 46 -5.55 5.28 -6.92
CA ILE A 46 -5.12 3.89 -7.10
C ILE A 46 -5.04 3.52 -8.57
N TYR A 47 -3.90 2.99 -9.00
CA TYR A 47 -3.73 2.40 -10.32
C TYR A 47 -4.35 1.00 -10.37
N LEU A 48 -5.18 0.79 -11.38
CA LEU A 48 -5.70 -0.52 -11.78
C LEU A 48 -5.41 -0.73 -13.26
N ASP A 49 -4.96 -1.93 -13.59
CA ASP A 49 -4.81 -2.40 -14.96
C ASP A 49 -6.15 -3.04 -15.41
N PRO A 50 -6.81 -2.50 -16.46
CA PRO A 50 -8.07 -3.05 -16.96
C PRO A 50 -7.99 -4.53 -17.39
N ASP A 51 -6.81 -5.02 -17.81
CA ASP A 51 -6.62 -6.42 -18.20
C ASP A 51 -6.73 -7.38 -17.00
N GLN A 52 -6.71 -6.85 -15.78
CA GLN A 52 -6.88 -7.61 -14.55
C GLN A 52 -8.34 -7.60 -14.03
N ASN A 53 -9.27 -6.92 -14.71
CA ASN A 53 -10.66 -6.83 -14.27
C ASN A 53 -11.29 -8.22 -14.11
N GLY A 54 -11.90 -8.47 -12.95
CA GLY A 54 -12.49 -9.77 -12.62
C GLY A 54 -11.50 -10.93 -12.47
N TRP A 55 -10.18 -10.69 -12.54
CA TRP A 55 -9.19 -11.76 -12.38
C TRP A 55 -9.27 -12.41 -11.01
N LYS A 56 -9.30 -13.73 -10.96
CA LYS A 56 -9.29 -14.54 -9.73
C LYS A 56 -8.10 -15.46 -9.71
N TYR A 57 -7.54 -15.66 -8.52
CA TYR A 57 -6.46 -16.61 -8.33
C TYR A 57 -6.94 -18.04 -8.57
N ASP A 58 -6.14 -18.78 -9.32
CA ASP A 58 -6.31 -20.18 -9.63
C ASP A 58 -4.91 -20.81 -9.57
N PRO A 59 -4.65 -21.73 -8.62
CA PRO A 59 -3.32 -22.29 -8.41
C PRO A 59 -2.82 -23.11 -9.61
N GLU A 60 -3.70 -23.54 -10.50
CA GLU A 60 -3.37 -24.31 -11.71
C GLU A 60 -3.02 -23.41 -12.91
N LYS A 61 -3.18 -22.08 -12.77
CA LYS A 61 -2.93 -21.11 -13.84
C LYS A 61 -1.75 -20.20 -13.54
N SER A 62 -1.28 -19.53 -14.60
CA SER A 62 -0.26 -18.49 -14.46
C SER A 62 -0.73 -17.36 -13.55
N VAL A 63 0.14 -16.97 -12.63
CA VAL A 63 -0.10 -15.87 -11.70
C VAL A 63 0.26 -14.53 -12.35
N ILE A 64 -0.45 -13.48 -11.93
CA ILE A 64 -0.14 -12.08 -12.25
C ILE A 64 0.38 -11.36 -11.00
N ASP A 65 0.93 -10.15 -11.13
CA ASP A 65 1.12 -9.24 -10.00
C ASP A 65 -0.10 -8.30 -9.90
N PRO A 66 -1.03 -8.50 -8.95
CA PRO A 66 -2.28 -7.75 -8.93
C PRO A 66 -2.06 -6.28 -8.59
N CYS A 67 -2.66 -5.40 -9.38
CA CYS A 67 -2.68 -3.96 -9.12
C CYS A 67 -3.54 -3.59 -7.89
N GLY A 68 -3.47 -2.32 -7.48
CA GLY A 68 -4.23 -1.74 -6.38
C GLY A 68 -3.40 -1.36 -5.14
N GLY A 69 -4.08 -0.96 -4.07
CA GLY A 69 -3.51 -0.88 -2.73
C GLY A 69 -3.40 -2.27 -2.12
N ARG A 70 -2.17 -2.74 -1.95
CA ARG A 70 -1.81 -4.07 -1.48
C ARG A 70 -1.15 -3.99 -0.12
N LEU A 71 -1.40 -4.98 0.72
CA LEU A 71 -0.78 -5.15 2.01
C LEU A 71 -0.45 -6.64 2.14
N ASP A 72 0.56 -6.99 2.92
CA ASP A 72 1.03 -8.36 3.07
C ASP A 72 1.96 -8.49 4.28
N ILE A 73 2.67 -9.60 4.41
CA ILE A 73 3.64 -9.86 5.46
C ILE A 73 5.05 -10.13 4.92
N GLY A 74 6.04 -9.90 5.78
CA GLY A 74 7.45 -10.19 5.52
C GLY A 74 8.15 -10.75 6.75
N PRO A 75 9.49 -10.95 6.68
CA PRO A 75 10.35 -10.57 5.55
C PRO A 75 10.22 -11.53 4.34
N GLU A 76 9.95 -10.97 3.16
CA GLU A 76 9.57 -11.71 1.93
C GLU A 76 10.47 -12.90 1.57
N THR A 77 11.78 -12.80 1.83
CA THR A 77 12.76 -13.82 1.42
C THR A 77 12.95 -14.95 2.44
N VAL A 78 12.37 -14.86 3.64
CA VAL A 78 12.58 -15.85 4.71
C VAL A 78 11.29 -16.49 5.21
N ILE A 79 10.14 -15.86 4.98
CA ILE A 79 8.85 -16.43 5.38
C ILE A 79 8.41 -17.51 4.39
N PRO A 80 7.64 -18.52 4.83
CA PRO A 80 7.05 -19.51 3.93
C PRO A 80 6.24 -18.85 2.82
N LYS A 81 6.19 -19.47 1.63
CA LYS A 81 5.31 -19.01 0.54
C LYS A 81 3.85 -19.10 0.97
N HIS A 82 3.08 -18.05 0.70
CA HIS A 82 1.69 -17.89 1.13
C HIS A 82 0.82 -17.29 0.01
N PRO A 83 0.71 -17.97 -1.15
CA PRO A 83 -0.04 -17.42 -2.29
C PRO A 83 -1.52 -17.21 -1.97
N GLU A 84 -2.11 -17.95 -1.03
CA GLU A 84 -3.50 -17.74 -0.59
C GLU A 84 -3.68 -16.42 0.18
N LEU A 85 -2.72 -16.04 1.03
CA LEU A 85 -2.75 -14.73 1.69
C LEU A 85 -2.59 -13.59 0.67
N TRP A 86 -1.70 -13.77 -0.31
CA TRP A 86 -1.35 -12.74 -1.28
C TRP A 86 -2.37 -12.61 -2.42
N LEU A 87 -2.76 -13.72 -3.04
CA LEU A 87 -3.59 -13.79 -4.27
C LEU A 87 -4.98 -14.36 -4.02
N GLY A 88 -5.17 -15.13 -2.96
CA GLY A 88 -6.42 -15.83 -2.67
C GLY A 88 -7.58 -14.91 -2.31
N SER A 89 -8.78 -15.46 -2.36
CA SER A 89 -9.99 -14.76 -1.94
C SER A 89 -10.06 -14.63 -0.42
N TRP A 90 -10.49 -13.45 0.03
CA TRP A 90 -10.73 -13.12 1.43
C TRP A 90 -12.23 -12.95 1.67
N THR A 91 -12.63 -12.89 2.94
CA THR A 91 -13.98 -12.48 3.33
C THR A 91 -14.02 -10.97 3.51
N ALA A 92 -15.10 -10.32 3.09
CA ALA A 92 -15.40 -8.92 3.39
C ALA A 92 -16.63 -8.82 4.32
N GLU A 93 -16.54 -7.96 5.32
CA GLU A 93 -17.61 -7.68 6.28
C GLU A 93 -17.82 -6.16 6.40
N GLU A 94 -19.07 -5.72 6.36
CA GLU A 94 -19.46 -4.38 6.80
C GLU A 94 -19.47 -4.37 8.34
N ILE A 95 -18.66 -3.50 8.96
CA ILE A 95 -18.54 -3.45 10.43
C ILE A 95 -19.11 -2.15 11.02
N GLY A 96 -19.71 -1.31 10.18
CA GLY A 96 -20.35 -0.05 10.57
C GLY A 96 -20.37 0.96 9.42
N PRO A 97 -20.95 2.15 9.63
CA PRO A 97 -20.96 3.23 8.63
C PRO A 97 -19.53 3.67 8.27
N GLY A 98 -19.22 3.67 6.97
CA GLY A 98 -17.88 3.99 6.48
C GLY A 98 -16.80 3.03 6.94
N ALA A 99 -17.17 1.82 7.40
CA ALA A 99 -16.25 0.88 8.03
C ALA A 99 -16.41 -0.54 7.48
N ALA A 100 -15.28 -1.19 7.19
CA ALA A 100 -15.26 -2.56 6.68
C ALA A 100 -14.08 -3.36 7.21
N ARG A 101 -14.23 -4.69 7.26
CA ARG A 101 -13.17 -5.64 7.60
C ARG A 101 -12.94 -6.61 6.45
N LEU A 102 -11.68 -6.83 6.11
CA LEU A 102 -11.26 -7.90 5.20
C LEU A 102 -10.47 -8.96 5.98
N ILE A 103 -10.80 -10.23 5.79
CA ILE A 103 -10.26 -11.35 6.57
C ILE A 103 -9.72 -12.42 5.62
N SER A 104 -8.44 -12.78 5.76
CA SER A 104 -7.83 -13.87 4.99
C SER A 104 -8.24 -15.24 5.51
N ALA A 105 -7.97 -16.28 4.72
CA ALA A 105 -7.88 -17.64 5.24
C ALA A 105 -6.80 -17.74 6.33
N GLN A 106 -6.94 -18.72 7.23
CA GLN A 106 -5.84 -19.12 8.11
C GLN A 106 -4.80 -19.85 7.27
N ASP A 107 -3.60 -19.29 7.16
CA ASP A 107 -2.54 -19.87 6.36
C ASP A 107 -1.67 -20.79 7.22
N ALA A 108 -1.68 -22.09 6.88
CA ALA A 108 -0.98 -23.11 7.64
C ALA A 108 0.55 -22.98 7.52
N ALA A 109 1.06 -22.53 6.37
CA ALA A 109 2.49 -22.42 6.13
C ALA A 109 3.13 -21.33 6.99
N THR A 110 2.50 -20.16 7.08
CA THR A 110 2.97 -19.02 7.87
C THR A 110 2.50 -19.04 9.32
N GLY A 111 1.47 -19.84 9.63
CA GLY A 111 0.86 -19.93 10.96
C GLY A 111 0.05 -18.70 11.37
N VAL A 112 -0.31 -17.84 10.40
CA VAL A 112 -1.05 -16.60 10.67
C VAL A 112 -2.31 -16.43 9.83
N GLN A 113 -3.18 -15.54 10.31
CA GLN A 113 -4.33 -15.01 9.60
C GLN A 113 -4.18 -13.49 9.54
N LEU A 114 -4.45 -12.92 8.38
CA LEU A 114 -4.37 -11.48 8.16
C LEU A 114 -5.76 -10.88 8.21
N ILE A 115 -5.91 -9.80 8.98
CA ILE A 115 -7.13 -9.01 9.04
C ILE A 115 -6.78 -7.55 8.74
N ARG A 116 -7.68 -6.88 8.01
CA ARG A 116 -7.59 -5.44 7.73
C ARG A 116 -8.90 -4.79 8.09
N GLU A 117 -8.84 -3.71 8.86
CA GLU A 117 -10.00 -2.90 9.18
C GLU A 117 -9.82 -1.51 8.58
N PHE A 118 -10.83 -1.07 7.85
CA PHE A 118 -10.86 0.21 7.18
C PHE A 118 -11.94 1.08 7.81
N GLN A 119 -11.62 2.36 8.00
CA GLN A 119 -12.56 3.39 8.42
C GLN A 119 -12.34 4.65 7.60
N LEU A 120 -13.34 5.05 6.84
CA LEU A 120 -13.41 6.36 6.21
C LEU A 120 -13.97 7.37 7.22
N ASP A 121 -13.30 8.52 7.33
CA ASP A 121 -13.75 9.64 8.16
C ASP A 121 -15.04 10.26 7.63
N ASP A 122 -15.92 10.76 8.50
CA ASP A 122 -17.23 11.27 8.09
C ASP A 122 -17.19 12.54 7.23
N LEU A 123 -16.15 13.36 7.41
CA LEU A 123 -16.09 14.75 6.94
C LEU A 123 -14.81 15.07 6.15
N SER A 124 -13.89 14.11 6.01
CA SER A 124 -12.62 14.29 5.31
C SER A 124 -12.28 13.09 4.44
N SER A 125 -11.23 13.20 3.63
CA SER A 125 -10.76 12.07 2.83
C SER A 125 -10.05 10.99 3.64
N ARG A 126 -9.78 11.21 4.94
CA ARG A 126 -8.93 10.30 5.73
C ARG A 126 -9.49 8.89 5.79
N LEU A 127 -8.78 7.96 5.16
CA LEU A 127 -8.95 6.52 5.32
C LEU A 127 -7.93 5.98 6.33
N THR A 128 -8.42 5.39 7.42
CA THR A 128 -7.59 4.61 8.36
C THR A 128 -7.60 3.15 7.93
N CYS A 129 -6.42 2.51 7.89
CA CYS A 129 -6.28 1.07 7.66
C CYS A 129 -5.50 0.45 8.82
N THR A 130 -6.19 -0.31 9.68
CA THR A 130 -5.56 -1.10 10.74
C THR A 130 -5.21 -2.47 10.17
N GLN A 131 -3.92 -2.82 10.21
CA GLN A 131 -3.44 -4.14 9.81
C GLN A 131 -3.22 -5.01 11.05
N ILE A 132 -3.70 -6.25 11.01
CA ILE A 132 -3.63 -7.18 12.13
C ILE A 132 -3.08 -8.51 11.61
N ILE A 133 -1.99 -8.98 12.24
CA ILE A 133 -1.48 -10.34 12.08
C ILE A 133 -1.92 -11.13 13.30
N ARG A 134 -2.84 -12.09 13.09
CA ARG A 134 -3.25 -13.02 14.14
C ARG A 134 -2.42 -14.29 14.03
N ASN A 135 -1.60 -14.57 15.03
CA ASN A 135 -0.93 -15.86 15.15
C ASN A 135 -1.96 -16.91 15.61
N HIS A 136 -2.18 -17.93 14.79
CA HIS A 136 -3.06 -19.07 15.13
C HIS A 136 -2.28 -20.36 15.37
N SER A 137 -0.95 -20.32 15.24
CA SER A 137 -0.06 -21.44 15.57
C SER A 137 0.31 -21.48 17.05
N ASP A 138 0.89 -22.59 17.47
CA ASP A 138 1.45 -22.85 18.80
C ASP A 138 2.90 -22.35 18.96
N GLU A 139 3.47 -21.76 17.92
CA GLU A 139 4.84 -21.23 17.90
C GLU A 139 4.85 -19.70 17.90
N THR A 140 5.92 -19.11 18.43
CA THR A 140 6.16 -17.67 18.25
C THR A 140 6.57 -17.37 16.81
N ARG A 141 5.90 -16.42 16.17
CA ARG A 141 6.19 -15.96 14.80
C ARG A 141 6.81 -14.56 14.81
N HIS A 142 7.79 -14.34 13.94
CA HIS A 142 8.50 -13.06 13.79
C HIS A 142 8.25 -12.42 12.42
N TRP A 143 6.99 -12.12 12.13
CA TRP A 143 6.57 -11.51 10.87
C TRP A 143 6.41 -9.99 11.01
N CYS A 144 6.57 -9.27 9.90
CA CYS A 144 6.37 -7.82 9.84
C CYS A 144 5.31 -7.46 8.80
N HIS A 145 4.68 -6.30 8.96
CA HIS A 145 3.77 -5.76 7.96
C HIS A 145 4.51 -5.26 6.73
N TRP A 146 3.94 -5.52 5.57
CA TRP A 146 4.38 -5.03 4.28
C TRP A 146 3.22 -4.35 3.55
N GLY A 147 3.51 -3.33 2.73
CA GLY A 147 2.48 -2.61 1.99
C GLY A 147 3.00 -2.00 0.71
N ARG A 148 2.19 -2.11 -0.36
CA ARG A 148 2.42 -1.51 -1.67
C ARG A 148 1.20 -0.70 -2.08
N THR A 149 1.37 0.60 -2.31
CA THR A 149 0.32 1.45 -2.87
C THR A 149 0.69 1.72 -4.32
N LEU A 150 0.05 1.05 -5.26
CA LEU A 150 0.24 1.34 -6.68
C LEU A 150 -0.65 2.54 -7.02
N ALA A 151 -0.03 3.71 -7.12
CA ALA A 151 -0.69 4.95 -7.52
C ALA A 151 -0.57 5.17 -9.02
N GLN A 152 -1.42 6.06 -9.58
CA GLN A 152 -1.28 6.50 -10.97
C GLN A 152 0.14 7.05 -11.24
N GLY A 153 0.75 6.62 -12.35
CA GLY A 153 2.16 6.89 -12.61
C GLY A 153 2.50 8.32 -13.07
N GLY A 154 3.77 8.68 -12.92
CA GLY A 154 4.35 9.92 -13.45
C GLY A 154 4.12 11.18 -12.61
N GLY A 155 3.70 11.02 -11.35
CA GLY A 155 3.67 12.07 -10.34
C GLY A 155 5.02 12.34 -9.66
N ILE A 156 5.01 13.24 -8.69
CA ILE A 156 6.16 13.68 -7.89
C ILE A 156 6.04 13.10 -6.48
N CYS A 157 7.07 12.39 -6.01
CA CYS A 157 7.13 11.89 -4.64
C CYS A 157 7.94 12.83 -3.75
N ILE A 158 7.38 13.20 -2.60
CA ILE A 158 7.98 14.10 -1.62
C ILE A 158 8.11 13.35 -0.30
N ILE A 159 9.35 13.20 0.17
CA ILE A 159 9.67 12.48 1.39
C ILE A 159 10.39 13.44 2.34
N PRO A 160 9.78 13.83 3.48
CA PRO A 160 10.48 14.59 4.50
C PRO A 160 11.70 13.82 5.02
N LEU A 161 12.84 14.49 5.19
CA LEU A 161 14.02 13.91 5.82
C LEU A 161 13.92 14.02 7.35
N THR A 162 14.57 13.10 8.06
CA THR A 162 14.47 12.93 9.53
C THR A 162 14.79 14.19 10.35
N ALA A 163 15.45 15.20 9.78
CA ALA A 163 15.63 16.51 10.42
C ALA A 163 14.30 17.22 10.80
N HIS A 164 13.17 16.77 10.24
CA HIS A 164 11.82 17.22 10.59
C HIS A 164 11.07 16.29 11.56
N SER A 165 11.71 15.24 12.09
CA SER A 165 11.08 14.31 13.04
C SER A 165 11.09 14.87 14.46
N ARG A 166 9.98 14.66 15.20
CA ARG A 166 9.86 15.02 16.63
C ARG A 166 10.58 14.02 17.56
N ILE A 167 11.17 12.95 17.01
CA ILE A 167 11.84 11.90 17.78
C ILE A 167 13.37 12.12 17.74
N PRO A 168 14.06 12.28 18.88
CA PRO A 168 15.48 12.67 18.92
C PRO A 168 16.50 11.62 18.46
N LEU A 169 16.08 10.42 18.03
CA LEU A 169 16.99 9.26 18.04
C LEU A 169 17.83 9.04 16.77
N THR A 170 17.60 9.75 15.66
CA THR A 170 18.46 9.66 14.46
C THR A 170 18.38 10.92 13.59
N ALA A 171 18.97 12.04 14.01
CA ALA A 171 19.03 13.26 13.18
C ALA A 171 19.77 13.07 11.83
N HIS A 172 20.34 11.88 11.58
CA HIS A 172 21.09 11.54 10.39
C HIS A 172 20.56 10.26 9.75
N SER A 173 20.17 10.36 8.48
CA SER A 173 20.00 9.20 7.59
C SER A 173 21.29 8.38 7.55
N ARG A 174 21.15 7.05 7.56
CA ARG A 174 22.23 6.06 7.39
C ARG A 174 22.79 6.06 5.97
N PHE A 175 22.04 6.62 5.02
CA PHE A 175 22.46 6.75 3.63
C PHE A 175 23.18 8.09 3.39
N PRO A 176 24.39 8.10 2.78
CA PRO A 176 25.15 9.32 2.53
C PRO A 176 24.39 10.36 1.69
N LYS A 177 23.62 9.88 0.71
CA LYS A 177 22.78 10.70 -0.17
C LYS A 177 21.33 10.85 0.31
N LYS A 178 21.00 10.38 1.52
CA LYS A 178 19.64 10.32 2.09
C LYS A 178 18.70 9.28 1.44
N TYR A 179 19.20 8.58 0.44
CA TYR A 179 18.58 7.43 -0.20
C TYR A 179 19.67 6.55 -0.82
N ILE A 180 19.28 5.33 -1.16
CA ILE A 180 20.02 4.40 -2.02
C ILE A 180 19.19 4.11 -3.27
N MET A 181 19.85 3.72 -4.35
CA MET A 181 19.20 3.28 -5.58
C MET A 181 19.64 1.85 -5.89
N TYR A 182 18.69 0.98 -6.20
CA TYR A 182 19.03 -0.38 -6.62
C TYR A 182 19.58 -0.34 -8.04
N GLY A 183 20.69 -1.03 -8.28
CA GLY A 183 21.27 -1.21 -9.61
C GLY A 183 20.75 -2.46 -10.31
N PRO A 184 21.27 -2.78 -11.50
CA PRO A 184 21.05 -4.08 -12.13
C PRO A 184 21.52 -5.22 -11.21
N GLY A 185 20.65 -6.21 -10.98
CA GLY A 185 20.95 -7.35 -10.12
C GLY A 185 20.93 -7.03 -8.61
N PRO A 186 21.65 -7.78 -7.77
CA PRO A 186 21.63 -7.64 -6.31
C PRO A 186 22.56 -6.53 -5.80
N VAL A 187 22.54 -5.36 -6.44
CA VAL A 187 23.44 -4.24 -6.12
C VAL A 187 22.66 -3.06 -5.56
N MET A 188 23.17 -2.46 -4.48
CA MET A 188 22.67 -1.21 -3.92
C MET A 188 23.73 -0.11 -4.12
N ASN A 189 23.38 0.93 -4.88
CA ASN A 189 24.20 2.11 -5.04
C ASN A 189 23.96 3.09 -3.88
N TYR A 190 24.98 3.29 -3.04
CA TYR A 190 24.96 4.21 -1.90
C TYR A 190 25.28 5.67 -2.26
N HIS A 191 25.81 5.89 -3.47
CA HIS A 191 26.11 7.21 -4.02
C HIS A 191 25.38 7.42 -5.36
N PRO A 192 24.04 7.29 -5.38
CA PRO A 192 23.27 7.54 -6.59
C PRO A 192 23.40 9.01 -7.01
N ASN A 193 23.32 9.24 -8.32
CA ASN A 193 23.20 10.55 -8.93
C ASN A 193 22.19 10.43 -10.06
N ASP A 194 21.06 11.11 -9.92
CA ASP A 194 19.95 11.04 -10.86
C ASP A 194 19.32 12.43 -11.01
N PRO A 195 19.13 12.95 -12.23
CA PRO A 195 18.58 14.29 -12.44
C PRO A 195 17.13 14.44 -11.94
N ASN A 196 16.41 13.34 -11.78
CA ASN A 196 15.03 13.34 -11.29
C ASN A 196 14.94 13.24 -9.76
N ILE A 197 16.07 13.25 -9.04
CA ILE A 197 16.09 13.17 -7.58
C ILE A 197 16.93 14.31 -7.02
N ARG A 198 16.37 15.07 -6.08
CA ARG A 198 17.09 16.15 -5.39
C ARG A 198 16.70 16.24 -3.92
N VAL A 199 17.58 16.85 -3.14
CA VAL A 199 17.24 17.30 -1.79
C VAL A 199 17.01 18.80 -1.83
N ARG A 200 15.85 19.25 -1.36
CA ARG A 200 15.49 20.66 -1.28
C ARG A 200 14.75 20.92 0.03
N GLU A 201 15.21 21.91 0.79
CA GLU A 201 14.54 22.40 2.01
C GLU A 201 14.16 21.28 3.02
N GLY A 202 15.02 20.26 3.16
CA GLY A 202 14.79 19.16 4.09
C GLY A 202 13.86 18.05 3.56
N TYR A 203 13.51 18.08 2.28
CA TYR A 203 12.77 17.03 1.59
C TYR A 203 13.63 16.35 0.54
N LEU A 204 13.48 15.03 0.40
CA LEU A 204 13.89 14.29 -0.78
C LEU A 204 12.74 14.34 -1.78
N GLU A 205 13.00 14.90 -2.95
CA GLU A 205 12.03 15.05 -4.03
C GLU A 205 12.41 14.11 -5.18
N ILE A 206 11.45 13.29 -5.63
CA ILE A 206 11.56 12.49 -6.85
C ILE A 206 10.59 13.12 -7.85
N ILE A 207 11.12 13.92 -8.77
CA ILE A 207 10.35 14.82 -9.65
C ILE A 207 10.06 14.23 -11.02
N GLY A 208 10.50 12.99 -11.26
CA GLY A 208 10.30 12.24 -12.48
C GLY A 208 10.76 10.80 -12.30
N THR A 209 10.62 9.96 -13.33
CA THR A 209 11.03 8.55 -13.28
C THR A 209 12.55 8.43 -13.17
N PRO A 210 13.12 7.89 -12.07
CA PRO A 210 14.57 7.68 -11.97
C PRO A 210 15.07 6.65 -12.99
N ALA A 211 16.35 6.69 -13.33
CA ALA A 211 16.99 5.71 -14.22
C ALA A 211 16.84 4.27 -13.70
N SER A 212 16.83 4.08 -12.38
CA SER A 212 16.41 2.84 -11.73
C SER A 212 15.34 3.12 -10.68
N PRO A 213 14.06 2.79 -10.95
CA PRO A 213 12.91 3.25 -10.16
C PRO A 213 12.67 2.46 -8.85
N LYS A 214 13.71 1.80 -8.32
CA LYS A 214 13.68 1.13 -7.02
C LYS A 214 14.66 1.83 -6.09
N LEU A 215 14.12 2.49 -5.05
CA LEU A 215 14.87 3.31 -4.11
C LEU A 215 14.70 2.78 -2.69
N GLY A 216 15.73 2.99 -1.85
CA GLY A 216 15.64 2.76 -0.42
C GLY A 216 15.82 4.08 0.35
N MET A 217 14.97 4.33 1.33
CA MET A 217 15.05 5.51 2.21
C MET A 217 14.88 5.09 3.67
N ASP A 218 15.38 5.91 4.60
CA ASP A 218 15.29 5.67 6.04
C ASP A 218 14.79 6.90 6.82
N SER A 219 13.76 7.54 6.29
CA SER A 219 13.10 8.65 6.98
C SER A 219 12.28 8.19 8.17
N TYR A 220 12.41 8.88 9.30
CA TYR A 220 11.59 8.72 10.51
C TYR A 220 10.56 9.85 10.69
N ALA A 221 10.26 10.60 9.63
CA ALA A 221 9.23 11.64 9.68
C ALA A 221 7.80 11.08 9.74
N GLY A 222 7.63 9.81 9.39
CA GLY A 222 6.36 9.09 9.54
C GLY A 222 5.31 9.41 8.49
N TRP A 223 5.65 10.13 7.42
CA TRP A 223 4.75 10.35 6.28
C TRP A 223 5.53 10.63 4.99
N PHE A 224 4.85 10.50 3.85
CA PHE A 224 5.29 11.03 2.57
C PHE A 224 4.08 11.48 1.75
N ALA A 225 4.33 12.27 0.70
CA ALA A 225 3.30 12.68 -0.25
C ALA A 225 3.65 12.27 -1.69
N TYR A 226 2.61 12.05 -2.49
CA TYR A 226 2.69 11.80 -3.91
C TYR A 226 1.73 12.72 -4.65
N LEU A 227 2.26 13.67 -5.40
CA LEU A 227 1.49 14.60 -6.22
C LEU A 227 1.31 14.01 -7.62
N MET A 228 0.07 13.69 -7.97
CA MET A 228 -0.29 13.16 -9.28
C MET A 228 -0.40 14.28 -10.33
N LYS A 229 -0.45 13.91 -11.61
CA LYS A 229 -0.50 14.87 -12.73
C LYS A 229 -1.80 15.67 -12.81
N ASN A 230 -2.86 15.21 -12.14
CA ASN A 230 -4.15 15.89 -12.01
C ASN A 230 -4.20 16.81 -10.77
N ASP A 231 -3.05 17.21 -10.24
CA ASP A 231 -2.91 18.07 -9.04
C ASP A 231 -3.49 17.50 -7.74
N LEU A 232 -3.84 16.21 -7.71
CA LEU A 232 -4.24 15.51 -6.49
C LEU A 232 -3.01 15.03 -5.73
N MET A 233 -2.87 15.48 -4.48
CA MET A 233 -1.83 15.06 -3.56
C MET A 233 -2.32 13.94 -2.64
N PHE A 234 -1.78 12.73 -2.81
CA PHE A 234 -1.95 11.62 -1.89
C PHE A 234 -0.93 11.73 -0.75
N VAL A 235 -1.39 11.61 0.49
CA VAL A 235 -0.53 11.60 1.69
C VAL A 235 -0.72 10.29 2.42
N LYS A 236 0.39 9.62 2.75
CA LYS A 236 0.38 8.38 3.54
C LYS A 236 1.17 8.58 4.83
N ARG A 237 0.59 8.12 5.95
CA ARG A 237 1.12 8.22 7.32
C ARG A 237 0.99 6.88 8.02
#